data_AF-E4MPN1-F1
#
_entry.id   AF-E4MPN1-F1
#
_cell.length_a   1.000
_cell.length_b   1.000
_cell.length_c   1.000
_cell.angle_alpha   90.00
_cell.angle_beta   90.00
_cell.angle_gamma   90.00
#
_symmetry.space_group_name_H-M   'P 1'
#
loop_
_entity.id
_entity.type
_entity.pdbx_description
1 polymer ?
#
loop_
_entity_poly.entity_id
_entity_poly.type
_entity_poly.pdbx_seq_one_letter_code
_entity_poly.pdbx_strand_id
1 'polypeptide(L)'
;MKILRKWEVFKTIIGANEDFNKGIEISINLFLPEDLYSILRESNGQKKDTSPIFGEFVRGVLGTQNIYYRFLSLQEILETINEMKNVDKIESINLIPFAKYSVVFNGEINTHIFSIDKNSRIIYKTYFFYWEKFIRHKEFRSEKIAENLEEFIDNQILWYKEGYFKRPRLY
;
A
#
# COMPACT_ATOMS: atom_id res chain seq x y z
N MET A 1 18.73 -5.64 9.56
CA MET A 1 18.44 -4.24 9.96
C MET A 1 18.62 -3.20 8.84
N LYS A 2 18.53 -3.57 7.55
CA LYS A 2 18.65 -2.62 6.42
C LYS A 2 17.34 -1.89 6.10
N ILE A 3 16.21 -2.59 6.21
CA ILE A 3 14.87 -2.04 5.96
C ILE A 3 14.47 -0.89 6.90
N LEU A 4 14.67 -1.02 8.22
CA LEU A 4 14.30 0.03 9.18
C LEU A 4 15.06 1.34 8.95
N ARG A 5 16.34 1.24 8.56
CA ARG A 5 17.12 2.43 8.20
C ARG A 5 16.55 3.13 6.95
N LYS A 6 16.13 2.38 5.93
CA LYS A 6 15.47 2.96 4.75
C LYS A 6 14.13 3.57 5.11
N TRP A 7 13.37 2.92 5.98
CA TRP A 7 12.10 3.42 6.48
C TRP A 7 12.25 4.76 7.21
N GLU A 8 13.22 4.89 8.12
CA GLU A 8 13.52 6.16 8.80
C GLU A 8 13.92 7.28 7.83
N VAL A 9 14.76 6.97 6.84
CA VAL A 9 15.11 7.93 5.77
C VAL A 9 13.87 8.37 5.00
N PHE A 10 13.01 7.43 4.63
CA PHE A 10 11.76 7.71 3.93
C PHE A 10 10.86 8.64 4.74
N LYS A 11 10.56 8.31 6.00
CA LYS A 11 9.73 9.13 6.91
C LYS A 11 10.26 10.56 7.07
N THR A 12 11.59 10.70 7.15
CA THR A 12 12.25 12.00 7.24
C THR A 12 12.06 12.82 5.97
N ILE A 13 12.22 12.22 4.79
CA ILE A 13 12.08 12.91 3.49
C ILE A 13 10.64 13.39 3.27
N ILE A 14 9.65 12.57 3.61
CA ILE A 14 8.24 12.96 3.46
C ILE A 14 7.74 13.86 4.59
N GLY A 15 8.54 14.07 5.64
CA GLY A 15 8.19 14.87 6.81
C GLY A 15 6.99 14.34 7.59
N ALA A 16 6.82 13.02 7.68
CA ALA A 16 5.61 12.39 8.21
C ALA A 16 5.84 11.61 9.52
N ASN A 17 6.90 11.89 10.27
CA ASN A 17 7.24 11.13 11.48
C ASN A 17 6.10 11.04 12.51
N GLU A 18 5.26 12.08 12.60
CA GLU A 18 4.13 12.14 13.53
C GLU A 18 2.84 11.51 12.98
N ASP A 19 2.82 11.09 11.71
CA ASP A 19 1.63 10.54 11.05
C ASP A 19 1.39 9.07 11.38
N PHE A 20 2.38 8.38 11.93
CA PHE A 20 2.33 6.94 12.13
C PHE A 20 1.71 6.57 13.48
N ASN A 21 1.02 5.43 13.50
CA ASN A 21 0.59 4.83 14.77
C ASN A 21 1.79 4.21 15.47
N LYS A 22 1.71 4.12 16.81
CA LYS A 22 2.70 3.36 17.59
C LYS A 22 2.81 1.93 17.05
N GLY A 23 4.04 1.42 16.94
CA GLY A 23 4.32 0.09 16.44
C GLY A 23 3.68 -1.03 17.27
N ILE A 24 3.49 -2.20 16.66
CA ILE A 24 2.85 -3.35 17.32
C ILE A 24 3.78 -3.98 18.37
N GLU A 25 3.25 -4.31 19.55
CA GLU A 25 4.04 -4.89 20.64
C GLU A 25 3.98 -6.42 20.70
N ILE A 26 3.02 -7.03 20.00
CA ILE A 26 2.79 -8.47 20.05
C ILE A 26 3.66 -9.21 19.04
N SER A 27 4.30 -10.29 19.50
CA SER A 27 4.90 -11.34 18.66
C SER A 27 3.78 -12.15 18.04
N ILE A 28 3.10 -11.59 17.05
CA ILE A 28 2.07 -12.33 16.33
C ILE A 28 2.84 -13.28 15.40
N ASN A 29 2.53 -14.57 15.49
CA ASN A 29 3.11 -15.61 14.65
C ASN A 29 2.59 -15.40 13.22
N LEU A 30 3.20 -14.43 12.52
CA LEU A 30 2.55 -13.75 11.40
C LEU A 30 2.98 -14.34 10.08
N PHE A 31 1.97 -14.56 9.27
CA PHE A 31 1.99 -14.78 7.83
C PHE A 31 2.63 -13.62 7.03
N LEU A 32 3.30 -12.67 7.69
CA LEU A 32 3.87 -11.47 7.09
C LEU A 32 5.34 -11.71 6.74
N PRO A 33 5.81 -11.17 5.61
CA PRO A 33 7.24 -11.03 5.34
C PRO A 33 7.96 -10.26 6.45
N GLU A 34 9.17 -10.70 6.79
CA GLU A 34 10.00 -10.14 7.87
C GLU A 34 10.21 -8.63 7.74
N ASP A 35 10.42 -8.13 6.53
CA ASP A 35 10.65 -6.70 6.27
C ASP A 35 9.41 -5.86 6.59
N LEU A 36 8.23 -6.31 6.15
CA LEU A 36 6.96 -5.64 6.45
C LEU A 36 6.65 -5.72 7.94
N TYR A 37 6.90 -6.88 8.57
CA TYR A 37 6.71 -7.04 10.00
C TYR A 37 7.61 -6.10 10.80
N SER A 38 8.87 -5.95 10.40
CA SER A 38 9.82 -5.02 11.02
C SER A 38 9.32 -3.58 10.95
N ILE A 39 8.81 -3.15 9.80
CA ILE A 39 8.22 -1.80 9.65
C ILE A 39 6.99 -1.65 10.56
N LEU A 40 6.08 -2.62 10.60
CA LEU A 40 4.87 -2.54 11.44
C LEU A 40 5.16 -2.56 12.94
N ARG A 41 6.27 -3.20 13.36
CA ARG A 41 6.81 -3.14 14.73
C ARG A 41 7.27 -1.75 15.14
N GLU A 42 7.67 -0.94 14.17
CA GLU A 42 8.11 0.44 14.41
C GLU A 42 6.96 1.45 14.18
N SER A 43 6.19 1.26 13.12
CA SER A 43 5.14 2.16 12.63
C SER A 43 3.95 1.31 12.15
N ASN A 44 2.92 1.16 12.98
CA ASN A 44 1.76 0.30 12.65
C ASN A 44 0.75 1.01 11.72
N GLY A 45 1.16 1.23 10.47
CA GLY A 45 0.37 2.00 9.52
C GLY A 45 0.34 3.50 9.85
N GLN A 46 -0.45 4.23 9.06
CA GLN A 46 -0.72 5.65 9.28
C GLN A 46 -2.00 5.90 10.07
N LYS A 47 -2.04 7.01 10.82
CA LYS A 47 -3.26 7.56 11.40
C LYS A 47 -4.25 7.90 10.28
N LYS A 48 -5.55 7.68 10.51
CA LYS A 48 -6.59 7.83 9.48
C LYS A 48 -6.66 9.24 8.88
N ASP A 49 -6.44 10.26 9.70
CA ASP A 49 -6.56 11.67 9.31
C ASP A 49 -5.22 12.28 8.87
N THR A 50 -4.37 11.48 8.20
CA THR A 50 -3.06 11.93 7.70
C THR A 50 -2.95 11.78 6.20
N SER A 51 -2.14 12.63 5.58
CA SER A 51 -1.87 12.58 4.15
C SER A 51 -1.28 11.23 3.76
N PRO A 52 -1.75 10.58 2.68
CA PRO A 52 -1.13 9.34 2.21
C PRO A 52 0.33 9.57 1.74
N ILE A 53 1.16 8.53 1.87
CA ILE A 53 2.64 8.67 1.80
C ILE A 53 3.29 7.93 0.64
N PHE A 54 2.65 6.93 0.06
CA PHE A 54 3.19 6.24 -1.10
C PHE A 54 2.58 6.81 -2.37
N GLY A 55 3.41 7.13 -3.35
CA GLY A 55 2.99 7.67 -4.63
C GLY A 55 3.04 6.64 -5.74
N GLU A 56 2.21 6.83 -6.76
CA GLU A 56 2.32 6.17 -8.05
C GLU A 56 2.08 7.18 -9.18
N PHE A 57 2.83 7.04 -10.27
CA PHE A 57 2.53 7.68 -11.54
C PHE A 57 1.64 6.78 -12.40
N VAL A 58 0.40 7.21 -12.62
CA VAL A 58 -0.50 6.54 -13.55
C VAL A 58 -0.61 7.38 -14.81
N ARG A 59 -0.22 6.81 -15.96
CA ARG A 59 -0.43 7.45 -17.27
C ARG A 59 -1.89 7.29 -17.68
N GLY A 60 -2.63 8.39 -17.74
CA GLY A 60 -3.97 8.45 -18.30
C GLY A 60 -3.99 9.11 -19.68
N VAL A 61 -5.15 9.09 -20.33
CA VAL A 61 -5.40 9.74 -21.63
C VAL A 61 -5.14 11.25 -21.58
N LEU A 62 -5.40 11.87 -20.42
CA LEU A 62 -5.24 13.31 -20.19
C LEU A 62 -3.86 13.69 -19.62
N GLY A 63 -2.93 12.74 -19.54
CA GLY A 63 -1.59 12.93 -18.98
C GLY A 63 -1.32 12.07 -17.76
N THR A 64 -0.14 12.28 -17.16
CA THR A 64 0.29 11.55 -15.96
C THR A 64 -0.41 12.11 -14.73
N GLN A 65 -1.03 11.24 -13.93
CA GLN A 65 -1.65 11.55 -12.66
C GLN A 65 -0.88 10.91 -11.52
N ASN A 66 -0.82 11.61 -10.39
CA ASN A 66 -0.26 11.10 -9.14
C ASN A 66 -1.37 10.49 -8.31
N ILE A 67 -1.28 9.19 -8.03
CA ILE A 67 -2.16 8.51 -7.08
C ILE A 67 -1.38 8.33 -5.78
N TYR A 68 -2.05 8.57 -4.64
CA TYR A 68 -1.45 8.49 -3.32
C TYR A 68 -2.14 7.41 -2.49
N TYR A 69 -1.32 6.56 -1.85
CA TYR A 69 -1.73 5.38 -1.11
C TYR A 69 -1.40 5.56 0.36
N ARG A 70 -2.35 5.17 1.22
CA ARG A 70 -2.15 5.20 2.66
C ARG A 70 -1.50 3.90 3.11
N PHE A 71 -0.51 4.00 3.98
CA PHE A 71 0.11 2.85 4.62
C PHE A 71 -0.84 2.24 5.66
N LEU A 72 -1.11 0.95 5.50
CA LEU A 72 -2.10 0.22 6.28
C LEU A 72 -1.55 -0.20 7.64
N SER A 73 -2.39 -0.08 8.68
CA SER A 73 -2.16 -0.75 9.96
C SER A 73 -2.41 -2.25 9.83
N LEU A 74 -1.89 -3.04 10.77
CA LEU A 74 -2.08 -4.49 10.78
C LEU A 74 -3.56 -4.90 10.71
N GLN A 75 -4.45 -4.19 11.41
CA GLN A 75 -5.88 -4.46 11.34
C GLN A 75 -6.42 -4.26 9.93
N GLU A 76 -6.05 -3.15 9.29
CA GLU A 76 -6.50 -2.81 7.95
C GLU A 76 -5.92 -3.74 6.88
N ILE A 77 -4.71 -4.29 7.12
CA ILE A 77 -4.13 -5.36 6.29
C ILE A 77 -5.04 -6.60 6.34
N LEU A 78 -5.46 -7.03 7.53
CA LEU A 78 -6.34 -8.20 7.69
C LEU A 78 -7.72 -7.98 7.05
N GLU A 79 -8.30 -6.79 7.23
CA GLU A 79 -9.55 -6.39 6.58
C GLU A 79 -9.40 -6.42 5.05
N THR A 80 -8.32 -5.85 4.52
CA THR A 80 -8.05 -5.81 3.08
C THR A 80 -7.78 -7.19 2.49
N ILE A 81 -7.13 -8.10 3.21
CA ILE A 81 -6.98 -9.52 2.78
C ILE A 81 -8.36 -10.18 2.60
N ASN A 82 -9.30 -9.91 3.52
CA ASN A 82 -10.65 -10.45 3.41
C ASN A 82 -11.41 -9.85 2.23
N GLU A 83 -11.27 -8.54 1.98
CA GLU A 83 -11.81 -7.89 0.78
C GLU A 83 -11.28 -8.53 -0.51
N MET A 84 -9.96 -8.68 -0.62
CA MET A 84 -9.31 -9.29 -1.80
C MET A 84 -9.81 -10.72 -2.05
N LYS A 85 -9.90 -11.54 -1.00
CA LYS A 85 -10.44 -12.92 -1.08
C LYS A 85 -11.91 -12.97 -1.48
N ASN A 86 -12.69 -11.95 -1.13
CA ASN A 86 -14.08 -11.86 -1.57
C ASN A 86 -14.19 -11.54 -3.06
N VAL A 87 -13.18 -10.91 -3.66
CA VAL A 87 -13.12 -10.65 -5.10
C VAL A 87 -12.56 -11.86 -5.84
N ASP A 88 -11.34 -12.26 -5.52
CA ASP A 88 -10.64 -13.40 -6.13
C ASP A 88 -9.83 -14.16 -5.07
N LYS A 89 -10.20 -15.40 -4.78
CA LYS A 89 -9.53 -16.22 -3.76
C LYS A 89 -8.19 -16.79 -4.23
N ILE A 90 -8.01 -17.02 -5.53
CA ILE A 90 -6.86 -17.75 -6.06
C ILE A 90 -5.69 -16.79 -6.20
N GLU A 91 -5.88 -15.67 -6.89
CA GLU A 91 -4.81 -14.69 -7.11
C GLU A 91 -4.41 -13.95 -5.82
N SER A 92 -5.32 -13.81 -4.85
CA SER A 92 -5.03 -13.10 -3.58
C SER A 92 -4.35 -13.95 -2.49
N ILE A 93 -4.22 -15.27 -2.66
CA ILE A 93 -3.90 -16.19 -1.55
C ILE A 93 -2.52 -15.95 -0.90
N ASN A 94 -1.60 -15.37 -1.66
CA ASN A 94 -0.23 -15.08 -1.20
C ASN A 94 0.06 -13.59 -1.08
N LEU A 95 -0.87 -12.73 -1.49
CA LEU A 95 -0.66 -11.29 -1.52
C LEU A 95 -1.04 -10.66 -0.18
N ILE A 96 -0.08 -10.01 0.45
CA ILE A 96 -0.27 -9.26 1.69
C ILE A 96 -0.32 -7.77 1.34
N PRO A 97 -1.48 -7.11 1.45
CA PRO A 97 -1.60 -5.68 1.19
C PRO A 97 -0.84 -4.91 2.28
N PHE A 98 -0.17 -3.83 1.91
CA PHE A 98 0.47 -2.92 2.87
C PHE A 98 0.14 -1.45 2.61
N ALA A 99 -0.33 -1.08 1.42
CA ALA A 99 -0.82 0.26 1.13
C ALA A 99 -2.08 0.20 0.26
N LYS A 100 -3.00 1.15 0.46
CA LYS A 100 -4.30 1.15 -0.23
C LYS A 100 -4.72 2.55 -0.64
N TYR A 101 -5.37 2.62 -1.80
CA TYR A 101 -6.13 3.75 -2.32
C TYR A 101 -7.48 3.20 -2.82
N SER A 102 -8.59 3.79 -2.36
CA SER A 102 -9.92 3.39 -2.80
C SER A 102 -10.76 4.62 -3.13
N VAL A 103 -11.48 4.55 -4.24
CA VAL A 103 -12.47 5.57 -4.63
C VAL A 103 -13.81 4.89 -4.82
N VAL A 104 -14.84 5.52 -4.27
CA VAL A 104 -16.23 5.16 -4.54
C VAL A 104 -16.79 6.21 -5.49
N PHE A 105 -17.15 5.79 -6.70
CA PHE A 105 -17.76 6.67 -7.70
C PHE A 105 -18.97 5.98 -8.31
N ASN A 106 -20.15 6.62 -8.24
CA ASN A 106 -21.40 6.10 -8.83
C ASN A 106 -21.80 4.66 -8.44
N GLY A 107 -21.42 4.22 -7.22
CA GLY A 107 -21.69 2.85 -6.73
C GLY A 107 -20.65 1.82 -7.17
N GLU A 108 -19.59 2.26 -7.84
CA GLU A 108 -18.41 1.46 -8.19
C GLU A 108 -17.33 1.71 -7.16
N ILE A 109 -16.77 0.62 -6.62
CA ILE A 109 -15.61 0.67 -5.73
C ILE A 109 -14.39 0.28 -6.56
N ASN A 110 -13.53 1.26 -6.83
CA ASN A 110 -12.22 1.03 -7.41
C ASN A 110 -11.18 1.03 -6.30
N THR A 111 -10.48 -0.10 -6.13
CA THR A 111 -9.43 -0.24 -5.11
C THR A 111 -8.10 -0.61 -5.74
N HIS A 112 -7.10 0.21 -5.46
CA HIS A 112 -5.70 0.00 -5.82
C HIS A 112 -4.90 -0.28 -4.55
N ILE A 113 -3.99 -1.24 -4.62
CA ILE A 113 -3.25 -1.74 -3.47
C ILE A 113 -1.80 -1.98 -3.88
N PHE A 114 -0.86 -1.67 -2.99
CA PHE A 114 0.46 -2.29 -3.03
C PHE A 114 0.47 -3.50 -2.11
N SER A 115 0.87 -4.64 -2.67
CA SER A 115 0.91 -5.94 -2.00
C SER A 115 2.31 -6.52 -2.08
N ILE A 116 2.70 -7.27 -1.06
CA ILE A 116 3.91 -8.11 -1.08
C ILE A 116 3.48 -9.57 -1.16
N ASP A 117 4.06 -10.32 -2.09
CA ASP A 117 3.87 -11.78 -2.10
C ASP A 117 4.64 -12.40 -0.93
N LYS A 118 3.92 -13.14 -0.07
CA LYS A 118 4.50 -13.65 1.18
C LYS A 118 5.66 -14.64 0.98
N ASN A 119 5.75 -15.29 -0.19
CA ASN A 119 6.74 -16.32 -0.47
C ASN A 119 7.95 -15.74 -1.20
N SER A 120 7.71 -15.05 -2.32
CA SER A 120 8.73 -14.47 -3.21
C SER A 120 9.21 -13.10 -2.76
N ARG A 121 8.47 -12.42 -1.87
CA ARG A 121 8.70 -11.04 -1.41
C ARG A 121 8.60 -9.96 -2.49
N ILE A 122 8.21 -10.33 -3.71
CA ILE A 122 7.99 -9.42 -4.83
C ILE A 122 6.83 -8.47 -4.50
N ILE A 123 6.98 -7.20 -4.89
CA ILE A 123 5.94 -6.19 -4.72
C ILE A 123 5.10 -6.10 -5.97
N TYR A 124 3.79 -6.20 -5.77
CA TYR A 124 2.79 -6.06 -6.80
C TYR A 124 1.94 -4.82 -6.56
N LYS A 125 1.60 -4.14 -7.65
CA LYS A 125 0.42 -3.29 -7.71
C LYS A 125 -0.76 -4.18 -8.05
N THR A 126 -1.68 -4.28 -7.11
CA THR A 126 -2.94 -5.02 -7.28
C THR A 126 -4.06 -4.02 -7.46
N TYR A 127 -4.94 -4.24 -8.42
CA TYR A 127 -6.18 -3.50 -8.53
C TYR A 127 -7.36 -4.45 -8.62
N PHE A 128 -8.44 -4.06 -7.96
CA PHE A 128 -9.70 -4.74 -8.12
C PHE A 128 -10.87 -3.77 -8.12
N PHE A 129 -11.90 -4.15 -8.86
CA PHE A 129 -13.11 -3.37 -9.03
C PHE A 129 -14.34 -4.19 -8.66
N TYR A 130 -15.31 -3.50 -8.08
CA TYR A 130 -16.62 -4.06 -7.79
C TYR A 130 -17.73 -3.07 -8.16
N TRP A 131 -18.67 -3.50 -9.01
CA TRP A 131 -19.93 -2.79 -9.25
C TRP A 131 -21.14 -3.70 -9.02
N GLU A 132 -22.26 -3.13 -8.59
CA GLU A 132 -23.52 -3.87 -8.34
C GLU A 132 -24.71 -3.38 -9.17
N LYS A 133 -24.52 -2.39 -10.05
CA LYS A 133 -25.65 -1.63 -10.62
C LYS A 133 -26.58 -2.46 -11.52
N PHE A 134 -26.06 -3.52 -12.17
CA PHE A 134 -26.87 -4.39 -13.05
C PHE A 134 -26.44 -5.86 -13.05
N ILE A 135 -25.14 -6.16 -12.96
CA ILE A 135 -24.56 -7.50 -12.82
C ILE A 135 -23.37 -7.38 -11.86
N ARG A 136 -23.17 -8.37 -10.98
CA ARG A 136 -21.98 -8.43 -10.11
C ARG A 136 -20.74 -8.69 -10.96
N HIS A 137 -19.97 -7.66 -11.27
CA HIS A 137 -18.68 -7.78 -11.93
C HIS A 137 -17.55 -7.64 -10.92
N LYS A 138 -16.53 -8.49 -11.08
CA LYS A 138 -15.34 -8.52 -10.25
C LYS A 138 -14.16 -8.68 -11.17
N GLU A 139 -13.20 -7.78 -11.03
CA GLU A 139 -11.92 -7.86 -11.71
C GLU A 139 -10.83 -7.84 -10.64
N PHE A 140 -9.83 -8.70 -10.80
CA PHE A 140 -8.62 -8.72 -10.00
C PHE A 140 -7.44 -8.82 -10.95
N ARG A 141 -6.48 -7.91 -10.81
CA ARG A 141 -5.26 -7.93 -11.61
C ARG A 141 -4.09 -7.47 -10.74
N SER A 142 -2.94 -8.07 -10.98
CA SER A 142 -1.70 -7.74 -10.29
C SER A 142 -0.56 -7.56 -11.28
N GLU A 143 0.29 -6.56 -11.04
CA GLU A 143 1.45 -6.23 -11.86
C GLU A 143 2.66 -6.07 -10.95
N LYS A 144 3.78 -6.71 -11.29
CA LYS A 144 5.03 -6.58 -10.53
C LYS A 144 5.59 -5.15 -10.69
N ILE A 145 5.93 -4.51 -9.57
CA ILE A 145 6.48 -3.15 -9.55
C ILE A 145 7.84 -3.02 -8.84
N ALA A 146 8.24 -4.00 -8.03
CA ALA A 146 9.58 -4.06 -7.43
C ALA A 146 9.92 -5.50 -7.04
N GLU A 147 11.21 -5.84 -6.96
CA GLU A 147 11.69 -7.16 -6.54
C GLU A 147 11.46 -7.44 -5.05
N ASN A 148 11.43 -6.39 -4.22
CA ASN A 148 11.22 -6.48 -2.78
C ASN A 148 10.85 -5.13 -2.16
N LEU A 149 10.55 -5.14 -0.85
CA LEU A 149 10.13 -3.95 -0.11
C LEU A 149 11.25 -2.91 0.01
N GLU A 150 12.52 -3.31 0.04
CA GLU A 150 13.63 -2.36 0.09
C GLU A 150 13.72 -1.54 -1.20
N GLU A 151 13.66 -2.20 -2.36
CA GLU A 151 13.66 -1.54 -3.67
C GLU A 151 12.43 -0.63 -3.81
N PHE A 152 11.26 -1.10 -3.39
CA PHE A 152 10.06 -0.28 -3.39
C PHE A 152 10.25 1.01 -2.59
N ILE A 153 10.80 0.94 -1.37
CA ILE A 153 11.05 2.13 -0.54
C ILE A 153 12.12 3.03 -1.17
N ASP A 154 13.17 2.47 -1.79
CA ASP A 154 14.18 3.26 -2.50
C ASP A 154 13.58 4.05 -3.65
N ASN A 155 12.68 3.44 -4.43
CA ASN A 155 11.98 4.10 -5.52
C ASN A 155 11.10 5.25 -4.98
N GLN A 156 10.37 5.04 -3.88
CA GLN A 156 9.59 6.09 -3.23
C GLN A 156 10.49 7.24 -2.73
N ILE A 157 11.60 6.93 -2.07
CA ILE A 157 12.60 7.92 -1.63
C ILE A 157 13.10 8.76 -2.81
N LEU A 158 13.49 8.11 -3.90
CA LEU A 158 13.98 8.78 -5.10
C LEU A 158 12.92 9.74 -5.62
N TRP A 159 11.66 9.30 -5.72
CA TRP A 159 10.61 10.15 -6.28
C TRP A 159 10.30 11.38 -5.43
N TYR A 160 10.33 11.27 -4.10
CA TYR A 160 10.17 12.45 -3.25
C TYR A 160 11.37 13.40 -3.33
N LYS A 161 12.60 12.89 -3.41
CA LYS A 161 13.81 13.73 -3.52
C LYS A 161 13.87 14.51 -4.82
N GLU A 162 13.51 13.87 -5.93
CA GLU A 162 13.49 14.49 -7.26
C GLU A 162 12.28 15.42 -7.48
N GLY A 163 11.40 15.56 -6.48
CA GLY A 163 10.23 16.44 -6.54
C GLY A 163 9.07 15.92 -7.40
N TYR A 164 9.15 14.65 -7.83
CA TYR A 164 8.11 13.93 -8.57
C TYR A 164 6.81 13.78 -7.76
N PHE A 165 6.94 13.59 -6.44
CA PHE A 165 5.83 13.67 -5.51
C PHE A 165 6.05 14.78 -4.49
N LYS A 166 4.96 15.45 -4.15
CA LYS A 166 4.84 16.28 -2.95
C LYS A 166 3.79 15.67 -2.06
N ARG A 167 3.95 15.80 -0.74
CA ARG A 167 2.95 15.33 0.23
C ARG A 167 1.64 16.08 -0.04
N PRO A 168 0.50 15.38 -0.26
CA PRO A 168 -0.77 16.05 -0.47
C PRO A 168 -1.19 16.78 0.81
N ARG A 169 -1.79 17.96 0.68
CA ARG A 169 -2.37 18.69 1.82
C ARG A 169 -3.76 18.13 2.12
N LEU A 170 -4.06 17.87 3.39
CA LEU A 170 -5.43 17.64 3.83
C LEU A 170 -6.13 18.99 3.84
N TYR A 171 -7.30 19.08 3.21
CA TYR A 171 -8.16 20.26 3.21
C TYR A 171 -9.26 20.11 4.25
#